data_AF-A0A662R5M5-F1
#
_entry.id   AF-A0A662R5M5-F1
#
_cell.length_a   1.000
_cell.length_b   1.000
_cell.length_c   1.000
_cell.angle_alpha   90.00
_cell.angle_beta   90.00
_cell.angle_gamma   90.00
#
_symmetry.space_group_name_H-M   'P 1'
#
loop_
_entity.id
_entity.type
_entity.pdbx_description
1 polymer ?
#
loop_
_entity_poly.entity_id
_entity_poly.type
_entity_poly.pdbx_seq_one_letter_code
_entity_poly.pdbx_strand_id
1 'polypeptide(L)'
;MGRLYRAIEVISDTQRAYTVGFIDTGTDSSVMSRRLADSMGMKLKGCIEMVSASGHLIVGRQAEVSVRTLSDDMTADIGIGVTDELFDDEIDENGVEVIIGLDFLEEVNMKIGFW
;
A
#
# COMPACT_ATOMS: atom_id res chain seq x y z
N MET A 1 12.50 11.86 11.18
CA MET A 1 12.86 10.89 10.11
C MET A 1 12.09 11.31 8.87
N GLY A 2 12.73 11.34 7.70
CA GLY A 2 12.02 11.67 6.45
C GLY A 2 11.13 10.52 6.01
N ARG A 3 9.93 10.82 5.51
CA ARG A 3 9.04 9.84 4.87
C ARG A 3 9.48 9.66 3.41
N LEU A 4 9.55 8.42 2.92
CA LEU A 4 9.86 8.12 1.53
C LEU A 4 8.57 7.85 0.76
N TYR A 5 8.21 8.77 -0.13
CA TYR A 5 7.03 8.63 -0.99
C TYR A 5 7.42 8.17 -2.40
N ARG A 6 6.55 7.39 -3.02
CA ARG A 6 6.70 6.86 -4.39
C ARG A 6 5.40 7.02 -5.16
N ALA A 7 5.50 7.57 -6.37
CA ALA A 7 4.39 7.49 -7.30
C ALA A 7 4.28 6.05 -7.78
N ILE A 8 3.09 5.47 -7.67
CA ILE A 8 2.82 4.08 -8.00
C ILE A 8 1.60 3.95 -8.90
N GLU A 9 1.58 2.85 -9.64
CA GLU A 9 0.41 2.34 -10.33
C GLU A 9 -0.06 1.08 -9.60
N VAL A 10 -1.33 1.07 -9.19
CA VAL A 10 -2.00 -0.12 -8.66
C VAL A 10 -2.83 -0.71 -9.79
N ILE A 11 -2.64 -2.00 -10.07
CA ILE A 11 -3.25 -2.73 -11.16
C ILE A 11 -4.09 -3.85 -10.56
N SER A 12 -5.38 -3.86 -10.89
CA SER A 12 -6.28 -4.99 -10.65
C SER A 12 -6.60 -5.70 -11.96
N ASP A 13 -7.32 -6.83 -11.90
CA ASP A 13 -7.78 -7.56 -13.09
C ASP A 13 -8.54 -6.68 -14.10
N THR A 14 -9.20 -5.63 -13.62
CA THR A 14 -10.14 -4.85 -14.42
C THR A 14 -9.73 -3.40 -14.62
N GLN A 15 -8.89 -2.84 -13.75
CA GLN A 15 -8.60 -1.41 -13.73
C GLN A 15 -7.17 -1.11 -13.30
N ARG A 16 -6.76 0.14 -13.55
CA ARG A 16 -5.49 0.69 -13.10
C ARG A 16 -5.74 2.05 -12.48
N ALA A 17 -5.03 2.36 -11.42
CA ALA A 17 -5.08 3.65 -10.77
C ALA A 17 -3.66 4.14 -10.44
N TYR A 18 -3.46 5.45 -10.56
CA TYR A 18 -2.22 6.11 -10.17
C TYR A 18 -2.42 6.78 -8.83
N THR A 19 -1.48 6.56 -7.91
CA THR A 19 -1.51 7.16 -6.58
C THR A 19 -0.09 7.33 -6.03
N VAL A 20 0.01 7.80 -4.80
CA VAL A 20 1.27 7.86 -4.05
C VAL A 20 1.23 6.80 -2.95
N GLY A 21 2.30 6.00 -2.93
CA GLY A 21 2.59 5.06 -1.86
C GLY A 21 3.65 5.61 -0.91
N PHE A 22 3.49 5.34 0.38
CA PHE A 22 4.52 5.54 1.39
C PHE A 22 5.31 4.24 1.59
N ILE A 23 6.63 4.29 1.45
CA ILE A 23 7.52 3.14 1.68
C ILE A 23 7.74 3.00 3.19
N ASP A 24 7.33 1.87 3.76
CA ASP A 24 7.43 1.61 5.19
C ASP A 24 8.03 0.23 5.49
N THR A 25 9.29 0.22 5.91
CA THR A 25 9.98 -1.01 6.32
C THR A 25 9.56 -1.51 7.70
N GLY A 26 8.73 -0.76 8.43
CA GLY A 26 8.15 -1.18 9.70
C GLY A 26 6.83 -1.93 9.55
N THR A 27 6.32 -2.06 8.32
CA THR A 27 5.04 -2.70 8.02
C THR A 27 5.27 -4.01 7.28
N ASP A 28 4.80 -5.13 7.85
CA ASP A 28 4.99 -6.47 7.27
C ASP A 28 4.26 -6.66 5.93
N SER A 29 3.06 -6.09 5.78
CA SER A 29 2.21 -6.26 4.60
C SER A 29 1.70 -4.92 4.08
N SER A 30 1.70 -4.74 2.77
CA SER A 30 1.21 -3.52 2.14
C SER A 30 -0.29 -3.32 2.42
N VAL A 31 -0.69 -2.06 2.53
CA VAL A 31 -2.06 -1.66 2.84
C VAL A 31 -2.50 -0.55 1.89
N MET A 32 -3.73 -0.58 1.41
CA MET A 32 -4.35 0.48 0.63
C MET A 32 -5.64 1.00 1.26
N SER A 33 -6.01 2.20 0.87
CA SER A 33 -7.26 2.82 1.28
C SER A 33 -8.45 2.07 0.66
N ARG A 34 -9.55 2.01 1.40
CA ARG A 34 -10.81 1.50 0.88
C ARG A 34 -11.34 2.36 -0.27
N ARG A 35 -11.11 3.68 -0.22
CA ARG A 35 -11.50 4.62 -1.28
C ARG A 35 -10.89 4.25 -2.63
N LEU A 36 -9.60 3.94 -2.66
CA LEU A 36 -8.90 3.52 -3.88
C LEU A 36 -9.47 2.18 -4.39
N ALA A 37 -9.63 1.20 -3.50
CA ALA A 37 -10.15 -0.11 -3.86
C ALA A 37 -11.59 -0.04 -4.44
N ASP A 38 -12.45 0.78 -3.84
CA ASP A 38 -13.82 1.01 -4.31
C ASP A 38 -13.83 1.75 -5.65
N SER A 39 -12.96 2.76 -5.84
CA SER A 39 -12.82 3.47 -7.12
C SER A 39 -12.39 2.56 -8.26
N MET A 40 -11.59 1.53 -7.93
CA MET A 40 -11.10 0.52 -8.87
C MET A 40 -12.09 -0.64 -9.09
N GLY A 41 -13.21 -0.67 -8.36
CA GLY A 41 -14.21 -1.75 -8.42
C GLY A 41 -13.68 -3.11 -7.97
N MET A 42 -12.74 -3.13 -7.02
CA MET A 42 -12.01 -4.33 -6.63
C MET A 42 -12.86 -5.33 -5.82
N LYS A 43 -12.59 -6.63 -6.02
CA LYS A 43 -13.24 -7.70 -5.26
C LYS A 43 -12.48 -7.98 -3.97
N LEU A 44 -13.07 -7.60 -2.84
CA LEU A 44 -12.47 -7.75 -1.52
C LEU A 44 -12.81 -9.11 -0.87
N LYS A 45 -11.80 -9.84 -0.42
CA LYS A 45 -11.90 -11.18 0.18
C LYS A 45 -11.36 -11.18 1.61
N GLY A 46 -11.70 -12.24 2.35
CA GLY A 46 -11.14 -12.50 3.68
C GLY A 46 -11.42 -11.41 4.72
N CYS A 47 -10.74 -11.51 5.84
CA CYS A 47 -10.63 -10.49 6.88
C CYS A 47 -9.15 -10.43 7.25
N ILE A 48 -8.61 -9.24 7.40
CA ILE A 48 -7.25 -9.05 7.88
C ILE A 48 -7.28 -8.23 9.16
N GLU A 49 -6.34 -8.51 10.04
CA GLU A 49 -6.12 -7.79 11.29
C GLU A 49 -4.67 -7.30 11.27
N MET A 50 -4.47 -6.01 11.48
CA MET A 50 -3.16 -5.37 11.52
C MET A 50 -3.06 -4.56 12.81
N VAL A 51 -1.88 -4.48 13.40
CA VAL A 51 -1.66 -3.70 14.62
C VAL A 51 -0.73 -2.55 14.29
N SER A 52 -1.22 -1.33 14.45
CA SER A 52 -0.41 -0.12 14.24
C SER A 52 0.65 0.05 15.33
N ALA A 53 1.61 0.95 15.10
CA ALA A 53 2.61 1.33 16.11
C ALA A 53 2.02 1.84 17.44
N SER A 54 0.78 2.35 17.42
CA SER A 54 0.07 2.82 18.62
C SER A 54 -0.58 1.68 19.43
N GLY A 55 -0.53 0.44 18.94
CA GLY A 55 -1.26 -0.69 19.49
C GLY A 55 -2.74 -0.74 19.09
N HIS A 56 -3.19 0.20 18.23
CA HIS A 56 -4.54 0.18 17.67
C HIS A 56 -4.69 -0.97 16.66
N LEU A 57 -5.75 -1.77 16.81
CA LEU A 57 -6.12 -2.85 15.92
C LEU A 57 -6.90 -2.29 14.72
N ILE A 58 -6.34 -2.47 13.53
CA ILE A 58 -6.93 -2.12 12.26
C ILE A 58 -7.53 -3.39 11.66
N VAL A 59 -8.83 -3.36 11.37
CA VAL A 59 -9.53 -4.48 10.74
C VAL A 59 -9.87 -4.11 9.31
N GLY A 60 -9.47 -4.97 8.37
CA GLY A 60 -9.63 -4.73 6.95
C GLY A 60 -10.06 -5.96 6.16
N ARG A 61 -10.02 -5.80 4.84
CA ARG A 61 -10.20 -6.88 3.86
C ARG A 61 -8.90 -7.08 3.10
N GLN A 62 -8.85 -8.12 2.27
CA GLN A 62 -7.72 -8.37 1.39
C GLN A 62 -8.14 -8.24 -0.09
N ALA A 63 -7.21 -7.79 -0.92
CA ALA A 63 -7.30 -7.86 -2.37
C ALA A 63 -5.98 -8.37 -2.96
N GLU A 64 -6.01 -8.84 -4.19
CA GLU A 64 -4.81 -9.19 -4.95
C GLU A 64 -4.59 -8.11 -6.02
N VAL A 65 -3.37 -7.58 -6.11
CA VAL A 65 -3.00 -6.49 -7.03
C VAL A 65 -1.59 -6.66 -7.54
N SER A 66 -1.29 -6.10 -8.72
CA SER A 66 0.07 -5.76 -9.08
C SER A 66 0.35 -4.31 -8.70
N VAL A 67 1.42 -4.06 -7.96
CA VAL A 67 1.90 -2.71 -7.67
C VAL A 67 3.14 -2.45 -8.50
N ARG A 68 3.18 -1.29 -9.17
CA ARG A 68 4.34 -0.83 -9.95
C ARG A 68 4.79 0.54 -9.49
N THR A 69 6.07 0.67 -9.20
CA THR A 69 6.71 1.96 -8.93
C THR A 69 7.04 2.67 -10.25
N LEU A 70 6.68 3.95 -10.37
CA LEU A 70 6.84 4.68 -11.64
C LEU A 70 8.26 5.22 -11.86
N SER A 71 9.05 5.39 -10.79
CA SER A 71 10.40 5.93 -10.86
C SER A 71 11.44 4.95 -11.39
N ASP A 72 11.27 3.69 -11.06
CA ASP A 72 12.25 2.61 -11.16
C ASP A 72 11.66 1.34 -11.79
N ASP A 73 10.39 1.39 -12.21
CA ASP A 73 9.66 0.32 -12.91
C ASP A 73 9.65 -1.03 -12.17
N MET A 74 9.87 -1.00 -10.85
CA MET A 74 9.80 -2.19 -10.01
C MET A 74 8.34 -2.60 -9.85
N THR A 75 8.04 -3.88 -10.09
CA THR A 75 6.68 -4.42 -10.07
C THR A 75 6.64 -5.68 -9.23
N ALA A 76 5.59 -5.84 -8.42
CA ALA A 76 5.31 -7.05 -7.65
C ALA A 76 3.80 -7.33 -7.62
N ASP A 77 3.45 -8.62 -7.66
CA ASP A 77 2.09 -9.11 -7.42
C ASP A 77 1.96 -9.46 -5.94
N ILE A 78 1.08 -8.76 -5.22
CA ILE A 78 0.96 -8.88 -3.76
C ILE A 78 -0.51 -8.97 -3.31
N GLY A 79 -0.70 -9.67 -2.19
CA GLY A 79 -1.94 -9.60 -1.42
C GLY A 79 -1.92 -8.35 -0.55
N ILE A 80 -2.74 -7.36 -0.90
CA ILE A 80 -2.79 -6.07 -0.21
C ILE A 80 -3.94 -5.99 0.78
N GLY A 81 -3.67 -5.44 1.96
CA GLY A 81 -4.71 -5.09 2.92
C GLY A 81 -5.53 -3.88 2.48
N VAL A 82 -6.82 -3.87 2.76
CA VAL A 82 -7.72 -2.76 2.42
C VAL A 82 -8.44 -2.31 3.68
N THR A 83 -8.28 -1.03 4.04
CA THR A 83 -8.82 -0.44 5.28
C THR A 83 -9.46 0.92 5.05
N ASP A 84 -10.42 1.27 5.91
CA ASP A 84 -11.05 2.60 5.98
C ASP A 84 -10.24 3.60 6.83
N GLU A 85 -9.16 3.15 7.47
CA GLU A 85 -8.26 4.00 8.25
C GLU A 85 -7.50 5.00 7.37
N LEU A 86 -7.28 6.20 7.92
CA LEU A 86 -6.50 7.25 7.26
C LEU A 86 -5.01 7.03 7.51
N PHE A 87 -4.19 7.12 6.46
CA PHE A 87 -2.74 6.91 6.56
C PHE A 87 -1.96 8.19 6.90
N ASP A 88 -2.51 9.35 6.60
CA ASP A 88 -1.88 10.64 6.88
C ASP A 88 -2.99 11.69 7.05
N ASP A 89 -2.97 12.40 8.17
CA ASP A 89 -3.91 13.46 8.53
C ASP A 89 -3.48 14.84 7.99
N GLU A 90 -2.22 14.98 7.55
CA GLU A 90 -1.67 16.22 6.98
C GLU A 90 -1.71 16.28 5.46
N ILE A 91 -2.00 15.16 4.80
CA ILE A 91 -2.08 15.08 3.34
C ILE A 91 -3.56 15.17 2.98
N ASP A 92 -3.92 16.11 2.09
CA ASP A 92 -5.26 16.25 1.51
C ASP A 92 -5.87 14.88 1.20
N GLU A 93 -7.21 14.78 1.24
CA GLU A 93 -8.03 13.55 1.08
C GLU A 93 -7.64 12.62 -0.10
N ASN A 94 -6.72 13.05 -0.98
CA ASN A 94 -6.19 12.38 -2.16
C ASN A 94 -4.72 11.89 -2.11
N GLY A 95 -3.91 12.24 -1.11
CA GLY A 95 -2.45 12.27 -1.36
C GLY A 95 -1.61 11.06 -0.95
N VAL A 96 -2.04 10.17 -0.05
CA VAL A 96 -1.41 8.85 0.14
C VAL A 96 -2.50 7.81 0.30
N GLU A 97 -2.56 6.86 -0.63
CA GLU A 97 -3.59 5.81 -0.61
C GLU A 97 -3.00 4.42 -0.42
N VAL A 98 -1.68 4.29 -0.30
CA VAL A 98 -1.00 3.01 -0.13
C VAL A 98 0.19 3.15 0.83
N ILE A 99 0.31 2.20 1.75
CA ILE A 99 1.54 1.88 2.48
C ILE A 99 2.16 0.67 1.79
N ILE A 100 3.40 0.79 1.37
CA ILE A 100 4.18 -0.26 0.72
C ILE A 100 5.07 -0.90 1.78
N GLY A 101 4.70 -2.12 2.16
CA GLY A 101 5.35 -2.91 3.20
C GLY A 101 6.43 -3.86 2.68
N LEU A 102 6.92 -4.70 3.58
CA LEU A 102 7.99 -5.66 3.30
C LEU A 102 7.64 -6.67 2.20
N ASP A 103 6.39 -7.10 2.11
CA ASP A 103 5.87 -7.97 1.05
C ASP A 103 6.23 -7.51 -0.37
N PHE A 104 6.09 -6.21 -0.65
CA PHE A 104 6.53 -5.62 -1.91
C PHE A 104 8.05 -5.48 -1.98
N LEU A 105 8.65 -4.95 -0.92
CA LEU A 105 10.08 -4.58 -0.90
C LEU A 105 11.00 -5.79 -1.05
N GLU A 106 10.62 -6.92 -0.46
CA GLU A 106 11.32 -8.20 -0.58
C GLU A 106 11.20 -8.76 -2.00
N GLU A 107 10.00 -8.73 -2.59
CA GLU A 107 9.76 -9.24 -3.95
C GLU A 107 10.58 -8.48 -4.99
N VAL A 108 10.72 -7.15 -4.83
CA VAL A 108 11.53 -6.32 -5.74
C VAL A 108 13.01 -6.20 -5.32
N ASN A 109 13.43 -6.89 -4.26
CA ASN A 109 14.80 -6.86 -3.71
C ASN A 109 15.31 -5.43 -3.43
N MET A 110 14.44 -4.57 -2.89
CA MET A 110 14.81 -3.21 -2.46
C MET A 110 15.66 -3.28 -1.19
N LYS A 111 16.70 -2.42 -1.10
CA LYS A 111 17.65 -2.43 0.03
C LYS A 111 17.85 -1.04 0.62
N ILE A 112 17.96 -0.98 1.95
CA ILE A 112 18.44 0.20 2.66
C ILE A 112 19.96 0.16 2.72
N GLY A 113 20.62 1.19 2.17
CA GLY A 113 22.06 1.40 2.31
C GLY A 113 22.37 2.36 3.45
N PHE A 114 23.26 1.96 4.36
CA PHE A 114 23.83 2.84 5.38
C PHE A 114 25.27 3.17 4.97
N TRP A 115 25.56 4.46 4.81
CA TRP A 115 26.89 5.01 4.53
C TRP A 115 27.44 5.74 5.74
#